data_AF-A0A2U1ZYM1-F1
#
_entry.id   AF-A0A2U1ZYM1-F1
#
_cell.length_a   1.000
_cell.length_b   1.000
_cell.length_c   1.000
_cell.angle_alpha   90.00
_cell.angle_beta   90.00
_cell.angle_gamma   90.00
#
_symmetry.space_group_name_H-M   'P 1'
#
loop_
_entity.id
_entity.type
_entity.pdbx_description
1 polymer ?
#
loop_
_entity_poly.entity_id
_entity_poly.type
_entity_poly.pdbx_seq_one_letter_code
_entity_poly.pdbx_strand_id
1 'polypeptide(L)'
;MQNEKKRLRAEVNSTVEVHGQTVPDRCARCGRRYRERTREAARWNADFKSGFVTGLICPGCQTGAENLEAEINLIEAEHSERVDWLSLNQEERAELIVRAIEQRAVAVVRRHRDLASMAGETTLAIDVENWVKEAVDGWPGIAGQSSEVWKTAYAIAEDTIRSIIEASGQANDPDA
;
A
#
# COMPACT_ATOMS: atom_id res chain seq x y z
N MET A 1 -22.78 -8.03 10.26
CA MET A 1 -21.40 -7.50 10.43
C MET A 1 -20.56 -8.20 11.52
N GLN A 2 -20.94 -8.22 12.81
CA GLN A 2 -20.04 -8.75 13.86
C GLN A 2 -19.74 -10.27 13.76
N ASN A 3 -20.69 -11.08 13.27
CA ASN A 3 -20.49 -12.53 13.10
C ASN A 3 -19.59 -12.89 11.91
N GLU A 4 -19.47 -12.01 10.92
CA GLU A 4 -18.65 -12.20 9.72
C GLU A 4 -17.17 -11.92 10.03
N LYS A 5 -16.92 -10.85 10.81
CA LYS A 5 -15.62 -10.57 11.44
C LYS A 5 -15.11 -11.74 12.29
N LYS A 6 -15.98 -12.45 13.02
CA LYS A 6 -15.57 -13.63 13.83
C LYS A 6 -15.16 -14.83 12.99
N ARG A 7 -15.76 -15.02 11.81
CA ARG A 7 -15.45 -16.15 10.93
C ARG A 7 -14.12 -15.94 10.19
N LEU A 8 -13.81 -14.70 9.81
CA LEU A 8 -12.52 -14.27 9.26
C LEU A 8 -11.34 -14.54 10.21
N ARG A 9 -11.56 -14.34 11.51
CA ARG A 9 -10.59 -14.68 12.56
C ARG A 9 -10.31 -16.18 12.67
N ALA A 10 -11.16 -17.08 12.16
CA ALA A 10 -10.87 -18.50 12.20
C ALA A 10 -10.01 -18.98 11.03
N GLU A 11 -10.08 -18.30 9.88
CA GLU A 11 -9.58 -18.80 8.60
C GLU A 11 -8.17 -18.29 8.24
N VAL A 12 -7.83 -17.07 8.65
CA VAL A 12 -6.47 -16.49 8.52
C VAL A 12 -5.44 -17.25 9.39
N ASN A 13 -5.88 -18.11 10.31
CA ASN A 13 -5.04 -18.81 11.29
C ASN A 13 -4.18 -19.94 10.72
N SER A 14 -4.38 -20.38 9.47
CA SER A 14 -3.77 -21.63 8.98
C SER A 14 -2.56 -21.47 8.05
N THR A 15 -2.14 -20.26 7.67
CA THR A 15 -1.18 -20.11 6.56
C THR A 15 -0.09 -19.05 6.83
N VAL A 16 1.18 -19.42 6.52
CA VAL A 16 2.33 -18.57 6.12
C VAL A 16 3.57 -18.56 7.06
N GLU A 17 4.59 -19.35 6.67
CA GLU A 17 6.05 -19.09 6.87
C GLU A 17 6.61 -18.32 5.65
N VAL A 18 7.96 -18.01 5.62
CA VAL A 18 8.87 -17.72 4.45
C VAL A 18 9.35 -16.23 4.35
N HIS A 19 10.62 -15.79 4.17
CA HIS A 19 11.97 -16.33 3.85
C HIS A 19 13.12 -15.33 4.18
N GLY A 20 14.30 -15.82 4.61
CA GLY A 20 15.53 -15.05 4.82
C GLY A 20 16.43 -14.92 3.58
N GLN A 21 16.55 -13.70 3.03
CA GLN A 21 17.22 -13.44 1.74
C GLN A 21 18.54 -12.65 1.91
N THR A 22 19.57 -12.97 1.12
CA THR A 22 20.88 -12.29 1.10
C THR A 22 20.86 -11.12 0.12
N VAL A 23 21.25 -9.93 0.59
CA VAL A 23 21.29 -8.70 -0.24
C VAL A 23 22.58 -8.65 -1.07
N PRO A 24 22.54 -8.28 -2.37
CA PRO A 24 23.74 -8.19 -3.21
C PRO A 24 24.77 -7.17 -2.69
N ASP A 25 26.06 -7.52 -2.67
CA ASP A 25 27.15 -6.63 -2.18
C ASP A 25 27.70 -5.66 -3.25
N ARG A 26 27.02 -5.54 -4.40
CA ARG A 26 27.46 -4.76 -5.56
C ARG A 26 26.32 -4.02 -6.22
N CYS A 27 26.68 -2.90 -6.86
CA CYS A 27 25.77 -2.10 -7.64
C CYS A 27 25.32 -2.87 -8.89
N ALA A 28 24.01 -2.96 -9.11
CA ALA A 28 23.42 -3.65 -10.26
C ALA A 28 23.77 -2.98 -11.61
N ARG A 29 24.08 -1.67 -11.61
CA ARG A 29 24.38 -0.91 -12.84
C ARG A 29 25.87 -0.89 -13.21
N CYS A 30 26.75 -0.62 -12.24
CA CYS A 30 28.19 -0.43 -12.50
C CYS A 30 29.11 -1.44 -11.82
N GLY A 31 28.57 -2.38 -11.03
CA GLY A 31 29.36 -3.38 -10.31
C GLY A 31 30.21 -2.83 -9.14
N ARG A 32 30.11 -1.52 -8.84
CA ARG A 32 30.76 -0.89 -7.67
C ARG A 32 30.38 -1.67 -6.41
N ARG A 33 31.33 -1.88 -5.50
CA ARG A 33 31.10 -2.66 -4.28
C ARG A 33 30.43 -1.82 -3.20
N TYR A 34 29.37 -2.35 -2.59
CA TYR A 34 28.73 -1.79 -1.40
C TYR A 34 29.65 -1.97 -0.19
N ARG A 35 29.74 -0.94 0.65
CA ARG A 35 30.54 -0.97 1.88
C ARG A 35 29.72 -0.35 3.00
N GLU A 36 29.11 -1.20 3.82
CA GLU A 36 28.17 -0.83 4.89
C GLU A 36 28.70 0.27 5.84
N ARG A 37 29.99 0.25 6.17
CA ARG A 37 30.60 1.21 7.11
C ARG A 37 31.10 2.51 6.48
N THR A 38 30.65 2.84 5.27
CA THR A 38 31.06 4.10 4.61
C THR A 38 29.97 5.14 4.72
N ARG A 39 30.34 6.44 4.75
CA ARG A 39 29.36 7.55 4.69
C ARG A 39 28.48 7.49 3.45
N GLU A 40 28.97 6.84 2.39
CA GLU A 40 28.20 6.63 1.16
C GLU A 40 27.11 5.57 1.31
N ALA A 41 27.20 4.64 2.28
CA ALA A 41 26.26 3.52 2.41
C ALA A 41 24.79 3.98 2.51
N ALA A 42 24.54 5.06 3.25
CA ALA A 42 23.21 5.65 3.42
C ALA A 42 22.62 6.23 2.12
N ARG A 43 23.42 6.40 1.07
CA ARG A 43 23.00 6.96 -0.22
C ARG A 43 22.78 5.88 -1.29
N TRP A 44 22.94 4.61 -0.95
CA TRP A 44 22.63 3.52 -1.87
C TRP A 44 21.14 3.20 -1.82
N ASN A 45 20.53 3.08 -3.00
CA ASN A 45 19.11 2.73 -3.11
C ASN A 45 18.98 1.24 -3.42
N ALA A 46 17.96 0.60 -2.87
CA ALA A 46 17.58 -0.74 -3.29
C ALA A 46 16.76 -0.67 -4.58
N ASP A 47 17.03 -1.58 -5.50
CA ASP A 47 16.21 -1.81 -6.69
C ASP A 47 15.18 -2.89 -6.35
N PHE A 48 13.92 -2.65 -6.69
CA PHE A 48 12.81 -3.54 -6.36
C PHE A 48 12.11 -4.04 -7.62
N LYS A 49 11.82 -5.34 -7.65
CA LYS A 49 10.98 -5.95 -8.69
C LYS A 49 9.90 -6.80 -8.06
N SER A 50 8.65 -6.48 -8.35
CA SER A 50 7.47 -7.18 -7.79
C SER A 50 7.47 -7.24 -6.25
N GLY A 51 7.98 -6.19 -5.59
CA GLY A 51 8.08 -6.11 -4.12
C GLY A 51 9.33 -6.75 -3.50
N PHE A 52 10.23 -7.32 -4.31
CA PHE A 52 11.46 -7.95 -3.83
C PHE A 52 12.70 -7.13 -4.18
N VAL A 53 13.67 -7.04 -3.26
CA VAL A 53 14.97 -6.40 -3.52
C VAL A 53 15.75 -7.23 -4.54
N THR A 54 15.95 -6.69 -5.74
CA THR A 54 16.70 -7.33 -6.83
C THR A 54 18.12 -6.84 -6.97
N GLY A 55 18.48 -5.71 -6.36
CA GLY A 55 19.82 -5.14 -6.45
C GLY A 55 20.02 -3.91 -5.58
N LEU A 56 21.24 -3.39 -5.56
CA LEU A 56 21.53 -2.07 -5.01
C LEU A 56 22.02 -1.14 -6.12
N ILE A 57 21.75 0.16 -6.02
CA ILE A 57 22.18 1.19 -6.96
C ILE A 57 23.02 2.23 -6.20
N CYS A 58 24.28 2.36 -6.58
CA CYS A 58 25.18 3.33 -5.96
C CYS A 58 24.83 4.78 -6.36
N PRO A 59 25.23 5.79 -5.59
CA PRO A 59 24.89 7.19 -5.83
C PRO A 59 25.31 7.69 -7.22
N GLY A 60 26.42 7.19 -7.76
CA GLY A 60 26.92 7.57 -9.08
C GLY A 60 26.10 7.00 -10.25
N CYS A 61 25.19 6.07 -9.99
CA CYS A 61 24.34 5.45 -11.02
C CYS A 61 22.86 5.77 -10.86
N GLN A 62 22.47 6.51 -9.83
CA GLN A 62 21.09 6.96 -9.64
C GLN A 62 20.83 8.18 -10.52
N THR A 63 19.61 8.28 -11.04
CA THR A 63 19.11 9.52 -11.62
C THR A 63 18.65 10.48 -10.52
N GLY A 64 18.54 11.78 -10.83
CA GLY A 64 18.01 12.75 -9.87
C GLY A 64 16.60 12.42 -9.39
N ALA A 65 15.77 11.83 -10.26
CA ALA A 65 14.41 11.37 -9.92
C ALA A 65 14.44 10.19 -8.94
N GLU A 66 15.28 9.19 -9.19
CA GLU A 66 15.42 8.01 -8.29
C GLU A 66 15.96 8.40 -6.90
N ASN A 67 16.88 9.38 -6.83
CA ASN A 67 17.37 9.88 -5.55
C ASN A 67 16.26 10.62 -4.79
N LEU A 68 15.50 11.48 -5.46
CA LEU A 68 14.39 12.21 -4.86
C LEU A 68 13.31 11.25 -4.33
N GLU A 69 12.93 10.24 -5.12
CA GLU A 69 11.97 9.22 -4.70
C GLU A 69 12.45 8.44 -3.47
N ALA A 70 13.74 8.09 -3.42
CA ALA A 70 14.31 7.42 -2.25
C ALA A 70 14.33 8.31 -1.00
N GLU A 71 14.63 9.61 -1.14
CA GLU A 71 14.55 10.57 -0.05
C GLU A 71 13.11 10.72 0.47
N ILE A 72 12.13 10.81 -0.43
CA ILE A 72 10.71 10.84 -0.07
C ILE A 72 10.31 9.58 0.68
N ASN A 73 10.66 8.40 0.15
CA ASN A 73 10.36 7.12 0.79
C ASN A 73 11.02 6.99 2.18
N LEU A 74 12.22 7.54 2.38
CA LEU A 74 12.88 7.55 3.68
C LEU A 74 12.15 8.43 4.70
N ILE A 75 11.71 9.63 4.28
CA ILE A 75 10.94 10.54 5.13
C ILE A 75 9.58 9.91 5.48
N GLU A 76 8.89 9.32 4.51
CA GLU A 76 7.65 8.58 4.75
C GLU A 76 7.85 7.42 5.71
N ALA A 77 8.96 6.69 5.58
CA ALA A 77 9.29 5.58 6.48
C ALA A 77 9.63 6.05 7.91
N GLU A 78 10.27 7.21 8.08
CA GLU A 78 10.57 7.79 9.40
C GLU A 78 9.30 8.22 10.13
N HIS A 79 8.29 8.68 9.39
CA HIS A 79 6.98 9.04 9.94
C HIS A 79 6.01 7.85 10.03
N SER A 80 6.44 6.65 9.65
CA SER A 80 5.66 5.42 9.75
C SER A 80 6.03 4.60 10.98
N GLU A 81 5.04 4.14 11.74
CA GLU A 81 5.26 3.12 12.76
C GLU A 81 5.52 1.78 12.04
N ARG A 82 6.77 1.31 12.10
CA ARG A 82 7.12 0.00 11.56
C ARG A 82 6.58 -1.07 12.48
N VAL A 83 5.55 -1.77 12.02
CA VAL A 83 5.00 -2.91 12.72
C VAL A 83 5.67 -4.18 12.20
N ASP A 84 6.29 -4.96 13.08
CA ASP A 84 6.74 -6.29 12.72
C ASP A 84 5.52 -7.19 12.52
N TRP A 85 5.16 -7.40 11.26
CA TRP A 85 4.03 -8.22 10.85
C TRP A 85 4.04 -9.60 11.52
N LEU A 86 5.21 -10.19 11.72
CA LEU A 86 5.34 -11.52 12.30
C LEU A 86 5.12 -11.53 13.81
N SER A 87 5.41 -10.43 14.50
CA SER A 87 5.17 -10.28 15.94
C SER A 87 3.68 -10.10 16.27
N LEU A 88 2.89 -9.64 15.31
CA LEU A 88 1.46 -9.42 15.51
C LEU A 88 0.72 -10.73 15.63
N ASN A 89 -0.22 -10.75 16.56
CA ASN A 89 -1.23 -11.79 16.58
C ASN A 89 -2.21 -11.60 15.40
N GLN A 90 -3.03 -12.61 15.19
CA GLN A 90 -3.91 -12.66 14.04
C GLN A 90 -5.01 -11.57 14.05
N GLU A 91 -5.51 -11.18 15.22
CA GLU A 91 -6.50 -10.10 15.35
C GLU A 91 -5.89 -8.76 14.94
N GLU A 92 -4.68 -8.48 15.40
CA GLU A 92 -3.94 -7.26 15.04
C GLU A 92 -3.63 -7.20 13.54
N ARG A 93 -3.23 -8.33 12.92
CA ARG A 93 -3.03 -8.40 11.46
C ARG A 93 -4.31 -8.14 10.69
N ALA A 94 -5.43 -8.70 11.15
CA ALA A 94 -6.74 -8.48 10.52
C ALA A 94 -7.15 -7.00 10.63
N GLU A 95 -6.94 -6.37 11.79
CA GLU A 95 -7.21 -4.94 11.97
C GLU A 95 -6.34 -4.06 11.07
N LEU A 96 -5.06 -4.39 10.92
CA LEU A 96 -4.19 -3.70 9.97
C LEU A 96 -4.66 -3.88 8.52
N ILE A 97 -5.12 -5.08 8.13
CA ILE A 97 -5.70 -5.30 6.80
C ILE A 97 -6.91 -4.40 6.58
N VAL A 98 -7.86 -4.40 7.51
CA VAL A 98 -9.06 -3.57 7.41
C VAL A 98 -8.68 -2.09 7.28
N ARG A 99 -7.85 -1.59 8.19
CA ARG A 99 -7.41 -0.19 8.20
C ARG A 99 -6.67 0.19 6.92
N ALA A 100 -5.80 -0.68 6.41
CA ALA A 100 -5.06 -0.43 5.18
C ALA A 100 -6.00 -0.34 3.96
N ILE A 101 -7.00 -1.24 3.87
CA ILE A 101 -7.98 -1.21 2.79
C ILE A 101 -8.85 0.06 2.86
N GLU A 102 -9.32 0.44 4.06
CA GLU A 102 -10.09 1.68 4.26
C GLU A 102 -9.30 2.92 3.83
N GLN A 103 -8.04 3.04 4.27
CA GLN A 103 -7.17 4.15 3.90
C GLN A 103 -6.92 4.22 2.38
N ARG A 104 -6.73 3.06 1.74
CA ARG A 104 -6.55 2.98 0.29
C ARG A 104 -7.82 3.36 -0.46
N ALA A 105 -8.99 2.90 -0.02
CA ALA A 105 -10.28 3.29 -0.58
C ALA A 105 -10.50 4.82 -0.51
N VAL A 106 -10.20 5.45 0.63
CA VAL A 106 -10.23 6.91 0.79
C VAL A 106 -9.28 7.59 -0.21
N ALA A 107 -8.04 7.09 -0.33
CA ALA A 107 -7.05 7.66 -1.21
C ALA A 107 -7.44 7.55 -2.70
N VAL A 108 -8.07 6.46 -3.12
CA VAL A 108 -8.60 6.28 -4.47
C VAL A 108 -9.68 7.32 -4.76
N VAL A 109 -10.70 7.46 -3.89
CA VAL A 109 -11.76 8.45 -4.08
C VAL A 109 -11.20 9.87 -4.16
N ARG A 110 -10.27 10.21 -3.26
CA ARG A 110 -9.61 11.52 -3.26
C ARG A 110 -8.87 11.76 -4.58
N ARG A 111 -8.09 10.79 -5.06
CA ARG A 111 -7.34 10.91 -6.31
C ARG A 111 -8.26 11.16 -7.51
N HIS A 112 -9.35 10.41 -7.65
CA HIS A 112 -10.30 10.59 -8.75
C HIS A 112 -11.00 11.95 -8.69
N ARG A 113 -11.32 12.45 -7.48
CA ARG A 113 -11.82 13.83 -7.30
C ARG A 113 -10.80 14.88 -7.71
N ASP A 114 -9.55 14.74 -7.26
CA ASP A 114 -8.47 15.68 -7.58
C ASP A 114 -8.22 15.69 -9.10
N LEU A 115 -8.25 14.54 -9.76
CA LEU A 115 -8.12 14.42 -11.22
C LEU A 115 -9.25 15.12 -11.97
N ALA A 116 -10.51 14.88 -11.59
CA ALA A 116 -11.66 15.56 -12.19
C ALA A 116 -11.59 17.08 -11.97
N SER A 117 -11.20 17.52 -10.77
CA SER A 117 -11.03 18.94 -10.46
C SER A 117 -9.94 19.59 -11.31
N MET A 118 -8.79 18.93 -11.49
CA MET A 118 -7.71 19.42 -12.36
C MET A 118 -8.10 19.44 -13.84
N ALA A 119 -9.01 18.56 -14.27
CA ALA A 119 -9.59 18.57 -15.61
C ALA A 119 -10.67 19.65 -15.81
N GLY A 120 -11.06 20.37 -14.75
CA GLY A 120 -12.13 21.36 -14.78
C GLY A 120 -13.54 20.76 -14.84
N GLU A 121 -13.68 19.47 -14.52
CA GLU A 121 -14.96 18.79 -14.48
C GLU A 121 -15.73 19.19 -13.22
N THR A 122 -17.01 19.54 -13.40
CA THR A 122 -17.93 19.84 -12.29
C THR A 122 -18.70 18.62 -11.81
N THR A 123 -18.60 17.51 -12.54
CA THR A 123 -19.26 16.24 -12.24
C THR A 123 -18.23 15.12 -12.31
N LEU A 124 -18.22 14.24 -11.30
CA LEU A 124 -17.35 13.07 -11.27
C LEU A 124 -18.14 11.82 -11.67
N ALA A 125 -17.70 11.13 -12.72
CA ALA A 125 -18.20 9.80 -13.05
C ALA A 125 -17.74 8.80 -11.99
N ILE A 126 -18.69 8.21 -11.26
CA ILE A 126 -18.40 7.27 -10.18
C ILE A 126 -18.38 5.85 -10.75
N ASP A 127 -17.24 5.18 -10.62
CA ASP A 127 -17.06 3.78 -10.99
C ASP A 127 -16.60 2.98 -9.77
N VAL A 128 -17.56 2.62 -8.92
CA VAL A 128 -17.30 1.93 -7.65
C VAL A 128 -16.54 0.62 -7.89
N GLU A 129 -16.90 -0.15 -8.91
CA GLU A 129 -16.29 -1.45 -9.16
C GLU A 129 -14.79 -1.33 -9.47
N ASN A 130 -14.42 -0.42 -10.37
CA ASN A 130 -13.01 -0.23 -10.72
C ASN A 130 -12.21 0.44 -9.59
N TRP A 131 -12.82 1.34 -8.82
CA TRP A 131 -12.17 1.96 -7.67
C TRP A 131 -11.91 0.97 -6.54
N VAL A 132 -12.83 0.01 -6.32
CA VAL A 132 -12.61 -1.10 -5.39
C VAL A 132 -11.44 -1.97 -5.82
N LYS A 133 -11.36 -2.35 -7.10
CA LYS A 133 -10.22 -3.11 -7.64
C LYS A 133 -8.90 -2.35 -7.44
N GLU A 134 -8.88 -1.05 -7.72
CA GLU A 134 -7.71 -0.20 -7.49
C GLU A 134 -7.27 -0.18 -6.02
N ALA A 135 -8.24 -0.10 -5.10
CA ALA A 135 -7.98 -0.10 -3.67
C ALA A 135 -7.40 -1.44 -3.19
N VAL A 136 -7.87 -2.57 -3.71
CA VAL A 136 -7.52 -3.91 -3.20
C VAL A 136 -6.38 -4.59 -3.98
N ASP A 137 -6.48 -4.69 -5.31
CA ASP A 137 -5.57 -5.50 -6.13
C ASP A 137 -4.13 -4.99 -6.11
N GLY A 138 -3.94 -3.68 -5.91
CA GLY A 138 -2.63 -3.04 -5.84
C GLY A 138 -1.95 -3.15 -4.48
N TRP A 139 -2.48 -3.91 -3.51
CA TRP A 139 -1.95 -3.97 -2.16
C TRP A 139 -1.14 -5.25 -1.88
N PRO A 140 0.18 -5.17 -1.64
CA PRO A 140 1.01 -6.34 -1.35
C PRO A 140 0.56 -7.12 -0.10
N GLY A 141 -0.09 -6.45 0.87
CA GLY A 141 -0.53 -7.08 2.12
C GLY A 141 -1.63 -8.12 1.95
N ILE A 142 -2.34 -8.13 0.81
CA ILE A 142 -3.36 -9.14 0.52
C ILE A 142 -2.87 -10.23 -0.44
N ALA A 143 -1.67 -10.09 -0.99
CA ALA A 143 -1.07 -11.11 -1.84
C ALA A 143 -0.86 -12.42 -1.05
N GLY A 144 -1.28 -13.55 -1.63
CA GLY A 144 -1.19 -14.86 -1.00
C GLY A 144 -2.23 -15.14 0.09
N GLN A 145 -3.14 -14.20 0.38
CA GLN A 145 -4.26 -14.44 1.30
C GLN A 145 -5.36 -15.31 0.67
N SER A 146 -6.21 -15.91 1.50
CA SER A 146 -7.31 -16.76 1.03
C SER A 146 -8.37 -15.98 0.25
N SER A 147 -9.14 -16.67 -0.59
CA SER A 147 -10.23 -16.06 -1.37
C SER A 147 -11.26 -15.33 -0.51
N GLU A 148 -11.45 -15.76 0.73
CA GLU A 148 -12.36 -15.21 1.72
C GLU A 148 -11.86 -13.86 2.24
N VAL A 149 -10.55 -13.74 2.48
CA VAL A 149 -9.91 -12.45 2.82
C VAL A 149 -10.03 -11.49 1.65
N TRP A 150 -9.78 -11.95 0.43
CA TRP A 150 -9.97 -11.16 -0.79
C TRP A 150 -11.41 -10.63 -0.90
N LYS A 151 -12.42 -11.51 -0.83
CA LYS A 151 -13.83 -11.11 -0.86
C LYS A 151 -14.18 -10.06 0.20
N THR A 152 -13.62 -10.22 1.40
CA THR A 152 -13.84 -9.29 2.51
C THR A 152 -13.20 -7.94 2.25
N ALA A 153 -11.96 -7.90 1.77
CA ALA A 153 -11.28 -6.64 1.44
C ALA A 153 -12.04 -5.88 0.35
N TYR A 154 -12.54 -6.58 -0.67
CA TYR A 154 -13.42 -6.01 -1.69
C TYR A 154 -14.70 -5.41 -1.07
N ALA A 155 -15.37 -6.14 -0.18
CA ALA A 155 -16.58 -5.65 0.48
C ALA A 155 -16.31 -4.41 1.37
N ILE A 156 -15.20 -4.38 2.10
CA ILE A 156 -14.79 -3.23 2.94
C ILE A 156 -14.51 -2.01 2.06
N ALA A 157 -13.75 -2.18 0.99
CA ALA A 157 -13.44 -1.11 0.05
C ALA A 157 -14.72 -0.55 -0.58
N GLU A 158 -15.64 -1.43 -1.00
CA GLU A 158 -16.93 -1.02 -1.58
C GLU A 158 -17.76 -0.21 -0.58
N ASP A 159 -17.93 -0.72 0.64
CA ASP A 159 -18.70 -0.04 1.70
C ASP A 159 -18.11 1.34 2.05
N THR A 160 -16.78 1.40 2.14
CA THR A 160 -16.05 2.66 2.39
C THR A 160 -16.27 3.67 1.26
N ILE A 161 -16.12 3.25 0.01
CA ILE A 161 -16.29 4.11 -1.17
C ILE A 161 -17.73 4.63 -1.25
N ARG A 162 -18.72 3.75 -1.09
CA ARG A 162 -20.14 4.12 -1.10
C ARG A 162 -20.47 5.12 0.01
N SER A 163 -20.00 4.86 1.23
CA SER A 163 -20.20 5.77 2.37
C SER A 163 -19.64 7.17 2.10
N ILE A 164 -18.45 7.28 1.50
CA ILE A 164 -17.84 8.58 1.17
C ILE A 164 -18.65 9.31 0.09
N ILE A 165 -19.13 8.58 -0.92
CA ILE A 165 -19.97 9.13 -1.99
C ILE A 165 -21.28 9.68 -1.42
N GLU A 166 -21.97 8.90 -0.60
CA GLU A 166 -23.24 9.27 0.02
C GLU A 166 -23.10 10.49 0.92
N ALA A 167 -22.06 10.52 1.77
CA ALA A 167 -21.77 11.68 2.63
C ALA A 167 -21.48 12.95 1.81
N SER A 168 -20.89 12.81 0.62
CA SER A 168 -20.61 13.95 -0.26
C SER A 168 -21.82 14.40 -1.06
N GLY A 169 -22.77 13.50 -1.32
CA GLY A 169 -24.06 13.84 -1.93
C GLY A 169 -24.92 14.69 -0.99
N GLN A 170 -24.97 14.33 0.30
CA GLN A 170 -25.72 15.09 1.32
C GLN A 170 -25.18 16.51 1.55
N ALA A 171 -23.86 16.70 1.43
CA ALA A 171 -23.25 18.02 1.61
C ALA A 171 -23.55 19.02 0.47
N ASN A 172 -24.07 18.52 -0.67
CA ASN A 172 -24.37 19.34 -1.85
C ASN A 172 -25.88 19.51 -2.09
N ASP A 173 -26.75 19.08 -1.16
CA ASP A 173 -28.18 19.36 -1.21
C ASP A 173 -28.43 20.74 -0.55
N PRO A 174 -28.76 21.79 -1.32
CA PRO A 174 -28.97 23.12 -0.78
C PRO A 174 -30.28 23.25 0.04
N ASP A 175 -31.14 22.22 0.04
CA ASP A 175 -32.46 22.23 0.68
C ASP A 175 -32.54 21.38 1.97
N ALA A 176 -31.43 20.80 2.44
CA ALA A 176 -31.33 20.00 3.68
C ALA A 176 -30.86 20.82 4.90
#